data_AF-A0A212CF49-F1
#
_entry.id   AF-A0A212CF49-F1
#
_cell.length_a   1.000
_cell.length_b   1.000
_cell.length_c   1.000
_cell.angle_alpha   90.00
_cell.angle_beta   90.00
_cell.angle_gamma   90.00
#
_symmetry.space_group_name_H-M   'P 1'
#
loop_
_entity.id
_entity.type
_entity.pdbx_description
1 polymer ?
#
loop_
_entity_poly.entity_id
_entity_poly.type
_entity_poly.pdbx_seq_one_letter_code
_entity_poly.pdbx_strand_id
1 'polypeptide(L)'
;MINFDSNCLNNEPNFFKKHSCDDNKEASFLNRAARKLKQFLKMNISDDFKLHLSTVSQGTLTLLNCTSKGKGRKPPSLGEAQPTKNLEENKSLKEQKKQNDLCFLKILLQKIKTCWNKILRGIKEH
;
A
#
# COMPACT_ATOMS: atom_id res chain seq x y z
N MET A 1 6.67 12.72 4.12
CA MET A 1 7.75 11.90 3.49
C MET A 1 8.50 12.72 2.43
N ILE A 2 8.93 13.94 2.76
CA ILE A 2 9.50 14.88 1.77
C ILE A 2 10.98 14.56 1.49
N ASN A 3 11.70 13.89 2.39
CA ASN A 3 13.15 13.72 2.30
C ASN A 3 13.66 12.37 1.73
N PHE A 4 12.82 11.57 1.07
CA PHE A 4 13.21 10.24 0.56
C PHE A 4 13.54 10.18 -0.94
N ASP A 5 13.53 11.31 -1.65
CA ASP A 5 13.56 11.32 -3.11
C ASP A 5 14.89 10.93 -3.75
N SER A 6 16.03 11.01 -3.04
CA SER A 6 17.34 10.85 -3.68
C SER A 6 17.82 9.41 -3.89
N ASN A 7 17.22 8.41 -3.21
CA ASN A 7 17.74 7.03 -3.18
C ASN A 7 16.72 5.95 -3.62
N CYS A 8 15.62 6.33 -4.25
CA CYS A 8 14.63 5.37 -4.74
C CYS A 8 15.03 4.80 -6.10
N LEU A 9 14.84 3.49 -6.30
CA LEU A 9 14.95 2.90 -7.64
C LEU A 9 13.89 3.49 -8.56
N ASN A 10 14.29 3.93 -9.75
CA ASN A 10 13.41 4.56 -10.74
C ASN A 10 12.42 3.60 -11.42
N ASN A 11 12.56 2.29 -11.19
CA ASN A 11 11.72 1.28 -11.83
C ASN A 11 10.32 1.25 -11.19
N GLU A 12 9.28 1.23 -12.01
CA GLU A 12 7.91 1.11 -11.51
C GLU A 12 7.72 -0.24 -10.79
N PRO A 13 7.30 -0.24 -9.51
CA PRO A 13 7.04 -1.48 -8.78
C PRO A 13 5.96 -2.34 -9.42
N ASN A 14 6.17 -3.67 -9.45
CA ASN A 14 5.24 -4.65 -10.04
C ASN A 14 3.79 -4.53 -9.55
N PHE A 15 3.58 -4.04 -8.32
CA PHE A 15 2.26 -3.78 -7.79
C PHE A 15 1.47 -2.81 -8.69
N PHE A 16 2.09 -1.71 -9.13
CA PHE A 16 1.42 -0.69 -9.95
C PHE A 16 1.24 -1.13 -11.40
N LYS A 17 2.16 -1.95 -11.92
CA LYS A 17 1.98 -2.62 -13.23
C LYS A 17 0.75 -3.54 -13.24
N LYS A 18 0.50 -4.23 -12.12
CA LYS A 18 -0.62 -5.17 -11.98
C LYS A 18 -1.93 -4.48 -11.55
N HIS A 19 -1.83 -3.38 -10.82
CA HIS A 19 -2.94 -2.69 -10.18
C HIS A 19 -2.85 -1.20 -10.49
N SER A 20 -3.69 -0.78 -11.42
CA SER A 20 -3.83 0.60 -11.89
C SER A 20 -5.16 1.20 -11.43
N CYS A 21 -5.18 2.53 -11.27
CA CYS A 21 -6.39 3.31 -11.04
C CYS A 21 -7.01 3.74 -12.38
N ASP A 22 -7.34 2.77 -13.22
CA ASP A 22 -8.01 3.02 -14.50
C ASP A 22 -9.50 3.27 -14.29
N ASP A 23 -10.18 3.78 -15.33
CA ASP A 23 -11.63 3.98 -15.34
C ASP A 23 -12.34 2.66 -15.00
N ASN A 24 -13.31 2.72 -14.08
CA ASN A 24 -14.07 1.58 -13.55
C ASN A 24 -13.26 0.59 -12.68
N LYS A 25 -11.98 0.87 -12.41
CA LYS A 25 -11.11 0.03 -11.56
C LYS A 25 -10.62 0.75 -10.30
N GLU A 26 -11.02 2.00 -10.08
CA GLU A 26 -10.59 2.84 -8.96
C GLU A 26 -10.86 2.17 -7.61
N ALA A 27 -12.07 1.65 -7.42
CA ALA A 27 -12.46 0.96 -6.19
C ALA A 27 -11.63 -0.32 -5.95
N SER A 28 -11.37 -1.10 -7.00
CA SER A 28 -10.54 -2.31 -6.91
C SER A 28 -9.10 -1.97 -6.58
N PHE A 29 -8.54 -0.93 -7.20
CA PHE A 29 -7.22 -0.41 -6.89
C PHE A 29 -7.13 0.05 -5.43
N LEU A 30 -8.04 0.92 -4.99
CA LEU A 30 -8.05 1.46 -3.63
C LEU A 30 -8.20 0.36 -2.57
N ASN A 31 -9.02 -0.67 -2.81
CA ASN A 31 -9.16 -1.83 -1.91
C ASN A 31 -7.82 -2.59 -1.78
N ARG A 32 -7.14 -2.86 -2.90
CA ARG A 32 -5.84 -3.53 -2.90
C ARG A 32 -4.76 -2.66 -2.24
N ALA A 33 -4.73 -1.37 -2.55
CA ALA A 33 -3.77 -0.41 -2.01
C ALA A 33 -3.95 -0.25 -0.50
N ALA A 34 -5.19 -0.16 -0.01
CA ALA A 34 -5.49 -0.08 1.42
C ALA A 34 -5.06 -1.36 2.17
N ARG A 35 -5.28 -2.54 1.60
CA ARG A 35 -4.76 -3.81 2.17
C ARG A 35 -3.22 -3.83 2.17
N LYS A 36 -2.58 -3.26 1.14
CA LYS A 36 -1.12 -3.16 1.05
C LYS A 36 -0.56 -2.24 2.13
N LEU A 37 -1.22 -1.12 2.45
CA LEU A 37 -0.81 -0.22 3.55
C LEU A 37 -0.69 -0.94 4.90
N LYS A 38 -1.58 -1.90 5.20
CA LYS A 38 -1.51 -2.67 6.46
C LYS A 38 -0.19 -3.44 6.63
N GLN A 39 0.47 -3.81 5.54
CA GLN A 39 1.76 -4.51 5.58
C GLN A 39 2.88 -3.61 6.13
N PHE A 40 2.76 -2.29 5.96
CA PHE A 40 3.75 -1.31 6.41
C PHE A 40 3.68 -1.03 7.92
N LEU A 41 2.60 -1.44 8.60
CA LEU A 41 2.45 -1.26 10.04
C LEU A 41 3.47 -2.07 10.86
N LYS A 42 4.03 -3.14 10.26
CA LYS A 42 5.08 -3.97 10.87
C LYS A 42 6.48 -3.38 10.71
N MET A 43 6.64 -2.29 9.95
CA MET A 43 7.93 -1.65 9.76
C MET A 43 8.31 -0.81 10.98
N ASN A 44 9.61 -0.62 11.16
CA ASN A 44 10.16 0.29 12.16
C ASN A 44 10.02 1.76 11.68
N ILE A 45 8.82 2.30 11.82
CA ILE A 45 8.39 3.68 11.57
C ILE A 45 7.72 4.25 12.83
N SER A 46 7.55 5.57 12.93
CA SER A 46 6.94 6.21 14.10
C SER A 46 5.50 5.77 14.31
N ASP A 47 5.07 5.69 15.58
CA ASP A 47 3.72 5.21 15.92
C ASP A 47 2.62 6.16 15.45
N ASP A 48 2.87 7.46 15.47
CA ASP A 48 2.00 8.47 14.84
C ASP A 48 1.81 8.18 13.33
N PHE A 49 2.91 7.87 12.62
CA PHE A 49 2.80 7.53 11.21
C PHE A 49 2.08 6.20 11.00
N LYS A 50 2.30 5.18 11.85
CA LYS A 50 1.51 3.93 11.83
C LYS A 50 0.03 4.20 12.04
N LEU A 51 -0.33 5.09 12.96
CA LEU A 51 -1.72 5.49 13.21
C LEU A 51 -2.34 6.13 11.97
N HIS A 52 -1.63 7.03 11.29
CA HIS A 52 -2.07 7.60 10.02
C HIS A 52 -2.24 6.55 8.91
N LEU A 53 -1.27 5.64 8.73
CA LEU A 53 -1.38 4.56 7.75
C LEU A 53 -2.58 3.65 8.04
N SER A 54 -2.81 3.32 9.32
CA SER A 54 -3.96 2.55 9.77
C SER A 54 -5.27 3.27 9.46
N THR A 55 -5.34 4.57 9.76
CA THR A 55 -6.51 5.42 9.50
C THR A 55 -6.84 5.48 8.01
N VAL A 56 -5.84 5.74 7.15
CA VAL A 56 -6.03 5.77 5.69
C VAL A 56 -6.46 4.40 5.16
N SER A 57 -5.83 3.33 5.64
CA SER A 57 -6.16 1.95 5.22
C SER A 57 -7.58 1.56 5.61
N GLN A 58 -7.94 1.71 6.88
CA GLN A 58 -9.26 1.32 7.39
C GLN A 58 -10.34 2.25 6.84
N GLY A 59 -10.12 3.56 6.83
CA GLY A 59 -11.05 4.53 6.25
C GLY A 59 -11.34 4.22 4.78
N THR A 60 -10.30 3.92 3.98
CA THR A 60 -10.50 3.52 2.58
C THR A 60 -11.32 2.23 2.45
N LEU A 61 -11.02 1.20 3.25
CA LEU A 61 -11.77 -0.05 3.20
C LEU A 61 -13.23 0.11 3.65
N THR A 62 -13.47 0.94 4.66
CA THR A 62 -14.82 1.26 5.14
C THR A 62 -15.62 2.00 4.08
N LEU A 63 -15.05 3.05 3.48
CA LEU A 63 -15.72 3.84 2.45
C LEU A 63 -16.03 3.02 1.18
N LEU A 64 -15.14 2.09 0.80
CA LEU A 64 -15.36 1.20 -0.34
C LEU A 64 -16.38 0.08 -0.05
N ASN A 65 -16.57 -0.29 1.22
CA ASN A 65 -17.54 -1.31 1.62
C ASN A 65 -18.99 -0.78 1.68
N CYS A 66 -19.24 0.46 1.29
CA CYS A 66 -20.59 0.96 1.04
C CYS A 66 -21.17 0.34 -0.25
N THR A 67 -21.99 -0.70 -0.05
CA THR A 67 -22.89 -1.36 -1.00
C THR A 67 -22.30 -1.89 -2.32
N SER A 68 -21.62 -3.03 -2.23
CA SER A 68 -21.93 -4.12 -3.17
C SER A 68 -22.30 -5.37 -2.37
N LYS A 69 -23.57 -5.77 -2.45
CA LYS A 69 -24.00 -7.09 -1.98
C LYS A 69 -23.22 -8.14 -2.79
N GLY A 70 -22.51 -9.03 -2.10
CA GLY A 70 -22.05 -10.28 -2.68
C GLY A 70 -20.53 -10.43 -2.86
N LYS A 71 -19.90 -11.02 -1.85
CA LYS A 71 -19.30 -12.37 -1.89
C LYS A 71 -18.30 -12.48 -0.73
N GLY A 72 -18.69 -13.29 0.26
CA GLY A 72 -17.86 -13.62 1.41
C GLY A 72 -16.51 -14.18 0.96
N ARG A 73 -15.43 -13.73 1.63
CA ARG A 73 -14.10 -14.32 1.49
C ARG A 73 -13.84 -15.27 2.65
N LYS A 74 -13.47 -16.50 2.30
CA LYS A 74 -12.89 -17.52 3.19
C LYS A 74 -11.59 -16.96 3.84
N PRO A 75 -11.25 -17.34 5.08
CA PRO A 75 -10.01 -16.89 5.73
C PRO A 75 -8.78 -17.46 5.00
N PRO A 76 -7.63 -16.76 5.01
CA PRO A 76 -6.37 -17.34 4.56
C PRO A 76 -5.93 -18.44 5.54
N SER A 77 -5.51 -19.60 5.02
CA SER A 77 -4.82 -20.61 5.81
C SER A 77 -3.43 -20.08 6.23
N LEU A 78 -3.09 -20.35 7.49
CA LEU A 78 -1.82 -20.04 8.12
C LEU A 78 -0.75 -20.97 7.52
N GLY A 79 0.09 -20.45 6.62
CA GLY A 79 1.27 -21.15 6.12
C GLY A 79 2.45 -20.92 7.05
N GLU A 80 3.00 -22.01 7.58
CA GLU A 80 4.13 -22.04 8.51
C GLU A 80 5.40 -21.44 7.90
N ALA A 81 6.13 -20.67 8.71
CA ALA A 81 7.43 -20.11 8.35
C ALA A 81 8.54 -21.11 8.70
N GLN A 82 9.43 -21.38 7.74
CA GLN A 82 10.75 -21.93 8.03
C GLN A 82 11.87 -20.90 7.76
N PRO A 83 12.90 -20.84 8.61
CA PRO A 83 13.99 -19.87 8.50
C PRO A 83 15.26 -20.48 7.90
N THR A 84 15.96 -19.74 7.04
CA THR A 84 17.36 -20.06 6.69
C THR A 84 18.22 -18.81 6.53
N LYS A 85 19.05 -18.61 7.55
CA LYS A 85 20.49 -18.24 7.57
C LYS A 85 21.06 -17.39 6.43
N ASN A 86 21.66 -16.26 6.81
CA ASN A 86 23.10 -15.91 6.63
C ASN A 86 23.30 -14.53 7.26
N LEU A 87 24.23 -14.35 8.22
CA LEU A 87 24.18 -13.26 9.20
C LEU A 87 25.01 -12.00 8.85
N GLU A 88 26.01 -12.05 7.97
CA GLU A 88 27.05 -10.99 7.97
C GLU A 88 27.08 -10.02 6.76
N GLU A 89 26.51 -10.34 5.58
CA GLU A 89 26.35 -9.37 4.46
C GLU A 89 25.13 -8.44 4.62
N ASN A 90 24.42 -8.55 5.73
CA ASN A 90 23.02 -8.20 5.85
C ASN A 90 22.69 -6.72 6.04
N LYS A 91 23.58 -5.92 6.60
CA LYS A 91 23.17 -4.62 7.15
C LYS A 91 22.86 -3.62 6.04
N SER A 92 23.73 -3.51 5.03
CA SER A 92 23.54 -2.66 3.85
C SER A 92 22.34 -3.10 3.00
N LEU A 93 22.20 -4.41 2.75
CA LEU A 93 21.07 -4.98 2.01
C LEU A 93 19.72 -4.75 2.73
N LYS A 94 19.70 -4.89 4.07
CA LYS A 94 18.50 -4.60 4.88
C LYS A 94 18.14 -3.12 4.86
N GLU A 95 19.13 -2.22 4.93
CA GLU A 95 18.92 -0.77 4.83
C GLU A 95 18.43 -0.36 3.44
N GLN A 96 19.01 -0.91 2.37
CA GLN A 96 18.55 -0.68 1.00
C GLN A 96 17.12 -1.21 0.77
N LYS A 97 16.80 -2.40 1.30
CA LYS A 97 15.44 -2.93 1.25
C LYS A 97 14.45 -2.04 2.00
N LYS A 98 14.79 -1.59 3.20
CA LYS A 98 13.96 -0.67 3.99
C LYS A 98 13.73 0.65 3.23
N GLN A 99 14.77 1.18 2.59
CA GLN A 99 14.67 2.38 1.77
C GLN A 99 13.72 2.16 0.59
N ASN A 100 13.86 1.04 -0.14
CA ASN A 100 12.97 0.68 -1.24
C ASN A 100 11.51 0.51 -0.79
N ASP A 101 11.28 -0.08 0.39
CA ASP A 101 9.95 -0.21 0.97
C ASP A 101 9.34 1.18 1.31
N LEU A 102 10.13 2.11 1.85
CA LEU A 102 9.67 3.48 2.10
C LEU A 102 9.40 4.25 0.80
N CYS A 103 10.23 4.06 -0.23
CA CYS A 103 9.99 4.60 -1.57
C CYS A 103 8.67 4.08 -2.14
N PHE A 104 8.44 2.77 -2.06
CA PHE A 104 7.18 2.15 -2.46
C PHE A 104 5.99 2.73 -1.70
N LEU A 105 6.12 2.90 -0.37
CA LEU A 105 5.06 3.46 0.46
C LEU A 105 4.72 4.89 0.04
N LYS A 106 5.72 5.72 -0.26
CA LYS A 106 5.50 7.09 -0.76
C LYS A 106 4.68 7.08 -2.06
N ILE A 107 5.10 6.28 -3.03
CA ILE A 107 4.41 6.16 -4.32
C ILE A 107 3.00 5.61 -4.13
N LEU A 108 2.82 4.63 -3.23
CA LEU A 108 1.52 4.05 -2.91
C LEU A 108 0.56 5.11 -2.36
N LEU A 109 1.00 5.92 -1.40
CA LEU A 109 0.20 7.01 -0.82
C LEU A 109 -0.15 8.06 -1.88
N GLN A 110 0.80 8.42 -2.76
CA GLN A 110 0.54 9.34 -3.87
C GLN A 110 -0.54 8.78 -4.82
N LYS A 111 -0.41 7.52 -5.25
CA LYS A 111 -1.38 6.87 -6.14
C LYS A 111 -2.77 6.73 -5.48
N ILE A 112 -2.83 6.44 -4.17
CA ILE A 112 -4.09 6.43 -3.40
C ILE A 112 -4.75 7.82 -3.43
N LYS A 113 -4.00 8.88 -3.13
CA LYS A 113 -4.51 10.27 -3.16
C LYS A 113 -5.06 10.62 -4.55
N THR A 114 -4.29 10.35 -5.60
CA THR A 114 -4.70 10.63 -6.99
C THR A 114 -5.97 9.85 -7.35
N CYS A 115 -6.06 8.58 -6.96
CA CYS A 115 -7.22 7.76 -7.26
C CYS A 115 -8.50 8.23 -6.55
N TRP A 116 -8.39 8.63 -5.27
CA TRP A 116 -9.50 9.26 -4.57
C TRP A 116 -9.93 10.58 -5.24
N ASN A 117 -8.98 11.43 -5.62
CA ASN A 117 -9.30 12.68 -6.33
C ASN A 117 -10.03 12.44 -7.65
N LYS A 118 -9.69 11.36 -8.38
CA LYS A 118 -10.38 10.95 -9.61
C LYS A 118 -11.86 10.60 -9.34
N ILE A 119 -12.12 9.76 -8.32
CA ILE A 119 -13.50 9.43 -7.90
C ILE A 119 -14.27 10.69 -7.50
N LEU A 120 -13.67 11.53 -6.63
CA LEU A 120 -14.33 12.73 -6.11
C LEU A 120 -14.57 13.79 -7.19
N ARG A 121 -13.75 13.84 -8.23
CA ARG A 121 -13.98 14.72 -9.38
C ARG A 121 -15.12 14.19 -10.26
N GLY A 122 -15.14 12.88 -10.55
CA GLY A 122 -16.21 12.27 -11.34
C GLY A 122 -17.60 12.41 -10.72
N ILE A 123 -17.70 12.46 -9.38
CA ILE A 123 -18.97 12.69 -8.68
C ILE A 123 -19.54 14.11 -8.90
N LYS A 124 -18.70 15.10 -9.22
CA LYS A 124 -19.14 16.50 -9.40
C LYS A 124 -19.75 16.80 -10.77
N GLU A 125 -19.63 15.88 -11.72
CA GLU A 125 -20.08 16.07 -13.11
C GLU A 125 -21.47 15.43 -13.37
N HIS A 126 -22.17 14.99 -12.32
CA HIS A 126 -23.55 14.49 -12.32
C HIS A 126 -24.42 15.25 -11.32
#